data_AF-A0A8J8GXV1-F1
#
_entry.id   AF-A0A8J8GXV1-F1
#
_cell.length_a   1.000
_cell.length_b   1.000
_cell.length_c   1.000
_cell.angle_alpha   90.00
_cell.angle_beta   90.00
_cell.angle_gamma   90.00
#
_symmetry.space_group_name_H-M   'P 1'
#
loop_
_entity.id
_entity.type
_entity.pdbx_description
1 polymer ?
#
loop_
_entity_poly.entity_id
_entity_poly.type
_entity_poly.pdbx_seq_one_letter_code
_entity_poly.pdbx_strand_id
1 'polypeptide(L)'
;GEWGVALRLPDWAGDGATVTVNGQPQPVLGDRVVVRRAFRAGDEIVLWLPMHPRFTHPDPRIDAVRDCVAVERGPIVLCAESPDGAIDLDRVRVDPDVPPADYAASATPAENEKNPEQSTVSVSAVLEQTASTAWPYADAAAGGARTPTSLRLIPYHRWGRQGPATMRIWLPKT
;
A
#
# COMPACT_ATOMS: atom_id res chain seq x y z
N GLY A 1 -29.95 26.24 13.33
CA GLY A 1 -29.01 26.64 14.40
C GLY A 1 -27.59 26.37 13.95
N GLU A 2 -26.60 26.88 14.68
CA GLU A 2 -25.18 26.58 14.44
C GLU A 2 -24.80 25.22 15.03
N TRP A 3 -24.07 24.41 14.27
CA TRP A 3 -23.54 23.12 14.71
C TRP A 3 -22.25 22.78 13.95
N GLY A 4 -21.55 21.71 14.38
CA GLY A 4 -20.23 21.35 13.85
C GLY A 4 -20.19 19.99 13.16
N VAL A 5 -19.46 19.92 12.05
CA VAL A 5 -19.05 18.66 11.40
C VAL A 5 -17.57 18.45 11.67
N ALA A 6 -17.19 17.30 12.23
CA ALA A 6 -15.79 16.93 12.45
C ALA A 6 -15.36 15.88 11.42
N LEU A 7 -14.33 16.22 10.65
CA LEU A 7 -13.72 15.37 9.65
C LEU A 7 -12.41 14.82 10.20
N ARG A 8 -12.26 13.50 10.24
CA ARG A 8 -10.97 12.87 10.59
C ARG A 8 -10.02 12.95 9.40
N LEU A 9 -8.79 13.33 9.68
CA LEU A 9 -7.65 13.26 8.80
C LEU A 9 -6.86 12.00 9.19
N PRO A 10 -6.86 10.95 8.36
CA PRO A 10 -6.11 9.75 8.66
C PRO A 10 -4.61 10.00 8.55
N ASP A 11 -3.81 9.41 9.45
CA ASP A 11 -2.35 9.58 9.46
C ASP A 11 -1.68 9.22 8.12
N TRP A 12 -2.23 8.23 7.41
CA TRP A 12 -1.73 7.82 6.10
C TRP A 12 -1.88 8.89 5.01
N ALA A 13 -2.74 9.90 5.21
CA ALA A 13 -2.95 10.98 4.26
C ALA A 13 -1.83 12.03 4.31
N GLY A 14 -1.00 12.02 5.37
CA GLY A 14 0.09 12.97 5.59
C GLY A 14 -0.35 14.42 5.37
N ASP A 15 0.50 15.19 4.71
CA ASP A 15 0.24 16.60 4.39
C ASP A 15 -0.60 16.80 3.11
N GLY A 16 -1.03 15.72 2.46
CA GLY A 16 -1.80 15.81 1.21
C GLY A 16 -3.30 16.01 1.40
N ALA A 17 -3.85 15.79 2.61
CA ALA A 17 -5.27 15.98 2.84
C ALA A 17 -5.68 17.46 2.68
N THR A 18 -6.79 17.71 1.99
CA THR A 18 -7.34 19.08 1.87
C THR A 18 -8.82 19.09 2.22
N VAL A 19 -9.26 20.19 2.83
CA VAL A 19 -10.67 20.43 3.14
C VAL A 19 -11.08 21.74 2.49
N THR A 20 -12.18 21.73 1.76
CA THR A 20 -12.84 22.95 1.29
C THR A 20 -14.27 23.01 1.80
N VAL A 21 -14.77 24.23 1.99
CA VAL A 21 -16.18 24.44 2.30
C VAL A 21 -16.74 25.49 1.36
N ASN A 22 -17.72 25.11 0.55
CA ASN A 22 -18.25 25.89 -0.57
C ASN A 22 -17.10 26.39 -1.49
N GLY A 23 -16.16 25.50 -1.79
CA GLY A 23 -14.96 25.79 -2.59
C GLY A 23 -13.87 26.61 -1.89
N GLN A 24 -14.08 27.06 -0.65
CA GLN A 24 -13.07 27.82 0.09
C GLN A 24 -12.20 26.90 0.95
N PRO A 25 -10.86 26.89 0.76
CA PRO A 25 -9.97 26.02 1.52
C PRO A 25 -10.00 26.33 3.01
N GLN A 26 -9.90 25.27 3.82
CA GLN A 26 -9.83 25.34 5.27
C GLN A 26 -8.44 24.92 5.75
N PRO A 27 -7.94 25.49 6.86
CA PRO A 27 -6.71 25.01 7.48
C PRO A 27 -6.88 23.56 7.97
N VAL A 28 -5.90 22.74 7.64
CA VAL A 28 -5.80 21.33 8.04
C VAL A 28 -4.76 21.26 9.15
N LEU A 29 -5.22 21.11 10.40
CA LEU A 29 -4.35 21.11 11.58
C LEU A 29 -4.66 19.88 12.44
N GLY A 30 -3.64 19.10 12.77
CA GLY A 30 -3.80 17.89 13.59
C GLY A 30 -4.51 16.76 12.85
N ASP A 31 -5.23 15.93 13.60
CA ASP A 31 -5.91 14.72 13.10
C ASP A 31 -7.37 14.97 12.68
N ARG A 32 -7.86 16.20 12.82
CA ARG A 32 -9.26 16.57 12.58
C ARG A 32 -9.46 18.02 12.14
N VAL A 33 -10.40 18.24 11.21
CA VAL A 33 -10.94 19.56 10.90
C VAL A 33 -12.38 19.65 11.39
N VAL A 34 -12.70 20.68 12.17
CA VAL A 34 -14.07 20.91 12.66
C VAL A 34 -14.66 22.14 11.98
N VAL A 35 -15.63 21.94 11.11
CA VAL A 35 -16.38 23.01 10.43
C VAL A 35 -17.62 23.34 11.24
N ARG A 36 -17.64 24.50 11.92
CA ARG A 36 -18.81 25.02 12.64
C ARG A 36 -19.49 26.11 11.83
N ARG A 37 -20.81 25.97 11.62
CA ARG A 37 -21.65 26.98 10.95
C ARG A 37 -23.14 26.73 11.14
N ALA A 38 -23.94 27.73 10.81
CA ALA A 38 -25.37 27.58 10.57
C ALA A 38 -25.60 27.07 9.13
N PHE A 39 -25.43 25.75 8.94
CA PHE A 39 -25.56 25.11 7.63
C PHE A 39 -26.90 25.41 6.94
N ARG A 40 -26.86 25.59 5.62
CA ARG A 40 -28.02 25.74 4.74
C ARG A 40 -28.03 24.63 3.69
N ALA A 41 -29.22 24.34 3.14
CA ALA A 41 -29.32 23.44 2.00
C ALA A 41 -28.43 23.93 0.85
N GLY A 42 -27.59 23.05 0.32
CA GLY A 42 -26.61 23.38 -0.72
C GLY A 42 -25.21 23.73 -0.22
N ASP A 43 -24.98 23.84 1.10
CA ASP A 43 -23.61 23.88 1.62
C ASP A 43 -22.88 22.57 1.33
N GLU A 44 -21.64 22.66 0.86
CA GLU A 44 -20.78 21.53 0.54
C GLU A 44 -19.50 21.59 1.37
N ILE A 45 -19.15 20.46 1.98
CA ILE A 45 -17.83 20.24 2.57
C ILE A 45 -17.15 19.13 1.79
N VAL A 46 -15.99 19.41 1.21
CA VAL A 46 -15.20 18.43 0.47
C VAL A 46 -13.95 18.12 1.27
N LEU A 47 -13.79 16.86 1.67
CA LEU A 47 -12.53 16.31 2.16
C LEU A 47 -11.89 15.51 1.02
N TRP A 48 -10.72 15.94 0.56
CA TRP A 48 -9.90 15.17 -0.36
C TRP A 48 -8.76 14.49 0.40
N LEU A 49 -8.56 13.20 0.13
CA LEU A 49 -7.51 12.39 0.74
C LEU A 49 -6.64 11.78 -0.38
N PRO A 50 -5.30 11.88 -0.30
CA PRO A 50 -4.41 11.29 -1.30
C PRO A 50 -4.42 9.76 -1.19
N MET A 51 -4.86 9.07 -2.25
CA MET A 51 -4.99 7.61 -2.28
C MET A 51 -3.86 6.95 -3.08
N HIS A 52 -2.62 7.44 -2.93
CA HIS A 52 -1.46 6.89 -3.63
C HIS A 52 -0.92 5.62 -2.93
N PRO A 53 -0.45 4.62 -3.70
CA PRO A 53 0.33 3.51 -3.17
C PRO A 53 1.61 4.00 -2.47
N ARG A 54 1.96 3.39 -1.34
CA ARG A 54 3.17 3.72 -0.57
C ARG A 54 3.76 2.49 0.10
N PHE A 55 5.05 2.55 0.40
CA PHE A 55 5.68 1.60 1.30
C PHE A 55 5.46 1.99 2.76
N THR A 56 5.18 0.98 3.58
CA THR A 56 5.11 1.09 5.04
C THR A 56 6.21 0.23 5.64
N HIS A 57 7.03 0.85 6.50
CA HIS A 57 8.20 0.23 7.12
C HIS A 57 7.87 -0.18 8.55
N PRO A 58 8.28 -1.38 8.99
CA PRO A 58 8.07 -1.79 10.37
C PRO A 58 9.05 -1.06 11.30
N ASP A 59 8.65 -0.92 12.56
CA ASP A 59 9.60 -0.53 13.61
C ASP A 59 10.75 -1.56 13.66
N PRO A 60 12.04 -1.14 13.70
CA PRO A 60 13.18 -2.05 13.71
C PRO A 60 13.20 -3.06 14.85
N ARG A 61 12.39 -2.88 15.91
CA ARG A 61 12.28 -3.83 17.01
C ARG A 61 11.39 -5.03 16.68
N ILE A 62 10.62 -4.99 15.60
CA ILE A 62 9.73 -6.08 15.19
C ILE A 62 10.52 -7.12 14.38
N ASP A 63 11.12 -8.07 15.09
CA ASP A 63 12.06 -9.02 14.51
C ASP A 63 11.49 -9.87 13.35
N ALA A 64 10.24 -10.30 13.49
CA ALA A 64 9.56 -11.17 12.52
C ALA A 64 9.41 -10.57 11.10
N VAL A 65 9.52 -9.24 10.97
CA VAL A 65 9.38 -8.51 9.70
C VAL A 65 10.53 -7.52 9.49
N ARG A 66 11.64 -7.72 10.20
CA ARG A 66 12.87 -6.96 9.94
C ARG A 66 13.25 -7.10 8.47
N ASP A 67 13.74 -5.99 7.90
CA ASP A 67 14.13 -5.89 6.49
C ASP A 67 13.01 -6.28 5.51
N CYS A 68 11.75 -6.11 5.92
CA CYS A 68 10.61 -6.19 5.04
C CYS A 68 9.94 -4.82 4.88
N VAL A 69 9.15 -4.69 3.83
CA VAL A 69 8.21 -3.58 3.60
C VAL A 69 6.81 -4.14 3.37
N ALA A 70 5.80 -3.40 3.80
CA ALA A 70 4.42 -3.59 3.38
C ALA A 70 4.06 -2.54 2.33
N VAL A 71 3.00 -2.77 1.56
CA VAL A 71 2.48 -1.79 0.61
C VAL A 71 1.04 -1.47 0.97
N GLU A 72 0.72 -0.19 1.00
CA GLU A 72 -0.61 0.30 1.37
C GLU A 72 -1.10 1.34 0.36
N ARG A 73 -2.41 1.43 0.17
CA ARG A 73 -3.09 2.49 -0.61
C ARG A 73 -4.20 3.09 0.23
N GLY A 74 -4.00 4.33 0.69
CA GLY A 74 -4.83 4.89 1.74
C GLY A 74 -4.92 3.94 2.94
N PRO A 75 -6.13 3.54 3.39
CA PRO A 75 -6.31 2.61 4.51
C PRO A 75 -6.16 1.13 4.13
N ILE A 76 -5.94 0.81 2.85
CA ILE A 76 -5.95 -0.57 2.36
C ILE A 76 -4.53 -1.14 2.38
N VAL A 77 -4.35 -2.22 3.14
CA VAL A 77 -3.13 -3.05 3.09
C VAL A 77 -3.19 -3.98 1.89
N LEU A 78 -2.11 -4.06 1.13
CA LEU A 78 -1.97 -4.93 -0.04
C LEU A 78 -1.14 -6.18 0.29
N CYS A 79 -1.32 -7.24 -0.50
CA CYS A 79 -0.53 -8.47 -0.39
C CYS A 79 -0.16 -9.00 -1.78
N ALA A 80 0.95 -9.73 -1.84
CA ALA A 80 1.29 -10.59 -2.96
C ALA A 80 0.54 -11.91 -2.81
N GLU A 81 -0.08 -12.39 -3.89
CA GLU A 81 -0.74 -13.69 -3.97
C GLU A 81 -0.09 -14.49 -5.10
N SER A 82 0.23 -15.75 -4.84
CA SER A 82 0.70 -16.69 -5.87
C SER A 82 -0.22 -17.92 -5.91
N PRO A 83 -1.26 -17.90 -6.76
CA PRO A 83 -2.11 -19.06 -7.01
C PRO A 83 -1.28 -20.24 -7.52
N ASP A 84 -1.57 -21.44 -7.02
CA ASP A 84 -0.92 -22.70 -7.42
C ASP A 84 0.62 -22.70 -7.31
N GLY A 85 1.20 -21.78 -6.54
CA GLY A 85 2.65 -21.64 -6.40
C GLY A 85 3.38 -21.15 -7.66
N ALA A 86 2.68 -20.43 -8.56
CA ALA A 86 3.26 -19.87 -9.79
C ALA A 86 4.53 -19.05 -9.55
N ILE A 87 4.64 -18.39 -8.40
CA ILE A 87 5.83 -17.68 -7.92
C ILE A 87 6.12 -18.12 -6.48
N ASP A 88 7.36 -18.53 -6.23
CA ASP A 88 7.85 -18.72 -4.88
C ASP A 88 8.08 -17.35 -4.20
N LEU A 89 7.09 -16.91 -3.41
CA LEU A 89 7.12 -15.63 -2.72
C LEU A 89 8.24 -15.52 -1.65
N ASP A 90 8.86 -16.64 -1.25
CA ASP A 90 10.03 -16.61 -0.34
C ASP A 90 11.30 -16.16 -1.04
N ARG A 91 11.32 -16.23 -2.38
CA ARG A 91 12.45 -15.83 -3.22
C ARG A 91 12.29 -14.42 -3.79
N VAL A 92 11.18 -13.76 -3.51
CA VAL A 92 10.94 -12.38 -3.94
C VAL A 92 11.61 -11.40 -2.98
N ARG A 93 12.32 -10.43 -3.54
CA ARG A 93 12.80 -9.23 -2.83
C ARG A 93 12.28 -7.98 -3.54
N VAL A 94 11.63 -7.10 -2.80
CA VAL A 94 11.12 -5.82 -3.33
C VAL A 94 12.20 -4.75 -3.28
N ASP A 95 12.28 -3.93 -4.31
CA ASP A 95 13.13 -2.75 -4.34
C ASP A 95 12.34 -1.55 -3.79
N PRO A 96 12.63 -1.05 -2.56
CA PRO A 96 11.90 0.05 -1.96
C PRO A 96 12.32 1.42 -2.50
N ASP A 97 13.42 1.50 -3.27
CA ASP A 97 13.89 2.75 -3.87
C ASP A 97 13.06 3.11 -5.12
N VAL A 98 12.30 2.15 -5.66
CA VAL A 98 11.33 2.35 -6.74
C VAL A 98 9.91 2.43 -6.15
N PRO A 99 9.23 3.59 -6.18
CA PRO A 99 7.91 3.74 -5.60
C PRO A 99 6.89 2.74 -6.17
N PRO A 100 5.95 2.23 -5.35
CA PRO A 100 4.86 1.41 -5.85
C PRO A 100 4.01 2.22 -6.83
N ALA A 101 3.59 1.58 -7.92
CA ALA A 101 2.80 2.22 -8.97
C ALA A 101 1.46 1.52 -9.16
N ASP A 102 0.48 2.24 -9.72
CA ASP A 102 -0.74 1.60 -10.20
C ASP A 102 -0.38 0.51 -11.22
N TYR A 103 -0.99 -0.66 -11.08
CA TYR A 103 -0.75 -1.76 -12.02
C TYR A 103 -1.29 -1.37 -13.40
N ALA A 104 -0.48 -1.48 -14.44
CA ALA A 104 -0.81 -0.95 -15.77
C ALA A 104 -2.11 -1.51 -16.39
N ALA A 105 -2.51 -2.73 -16.04
CA ALA A 105 -3.78 -3.33 -16.48
C ALA A 105 -4.96 -3.06 -15.52
N SER A 106 -4.76 -2.24 -14.50
CA SER A 106 -5.84 -1.72 -13.65
C SER A 106 -6.49 -0.49 -14.30
N ALA A 107 -7.56 0.00 -13.69
CA ALA A 107 -8.22 1.23 -14.12
C ALA A 107 -7.24 2.43 -14.08
N THR A 108 -7.61 3.56 -14.70
CA THR A 108 -6.78 4.79 -14.66
C THR A 108 -6.51 5.24 -13.22
N PRO A 109 -5.46 6.04 -12.95
CA PRO A 109 -5.18 6.53 -11.60
C PRO A 109 -6.40 7.19 -10.92
N ALA A 110 -7.17 7.99 -11.66
CA ALA A 110 -8.38 8.64 -11.17
C ALA A 110 -9.52 7.65 -10.84
N GLU A 111 -9.66 6.56 -11.59
CA GLU A 111 -10.63 5.50 -11.29
C GLU A 111 -10.20 4.66 -10.09
N ASN A 112 -8.90 4.40 -9.98
CA ASN A 112 -8.34 3.69 -8.84
C ASN A 112 -8.44 4.49 -7.54
N GLU A 113 -8.28 5.82 -7.59
CA GLU A 113 -8.56 6.70 -6.44
C GLU A 113 -10.02 6.62 -5.99
N LYS A 114 -10.96 6.49 -6.93
CA LYS A 114 -12.39 6.33 -6.65
C LYS A 114 -12.76 4.93 -6.16
N ASN A 115 -11.94 3.92 -6.45
CA ASN A 115 -12.25 2.52 -6.15
C ASN A 115 -11.04 1.74 -5.63
N PRO A 116 -10.44 2.17 -4.50
CA PRO A 116 -9.19 1.63 -3.98
C PRO A 116 -9.28 0.14 -3.60
N GLU A 117 -10.48 -0.37 -3.31
CA GLU A 117 -10.73 -1.78 -2.97
C GLU A 117 -10.64 -2.72 -4.19
N GLN A 118 -10.61 -2.17 -5.40
CA GLN A 118 -10.45 -2.93 -6.65
C GLN A 118 -9.09 -2.68 -7.30
N SER A 119 -8.34 -1.68 -6.81
CA SER A 119 -7.07 -1.28 -7.36
C SER A 119 -5.94 -2.24 -6.99
N THR A 120 -5.19 -2.62 -8.00
CA THR A 120 -3.99 -3.45 -7.87
C THR A 120 -2.75 -2.58 -8.02
N VAL A 121 -1.70 -2.89 -7.27
CA VAL A 121 -0.44 -2.15 -7.26
C VAL A 121 0.65 -3.04 -7.85
N SER A 122 1.59 -2.46 -8.59
CA SER A 122 2.85 -3.10 -8.96
C SER A 122 4.01 -2.55 -8.14
N VAL A 123 4.92 -3.43 -7.74
CA VAL A 123 6.22 -3.05 -7.19
C VAL A 123 7.35 -3.65 -8.01
N SER A 124 8.47 -2.93 -8.06
CA SER A 124 9.73 -3.47 -8.61
C SER A 124 10.28 -4.52 -7.65
N ALA A 125 10.73 -5.64 -8.18
CA ALA A 125 11.26 -6.73 -7.38
C ALA A 125 12.32 -7.51 -8.15
N VAL A 126 13.02 -8.39 -7.44
CA VAL A 126 13.87 -9.43 -8.02
C VAL A 126 13.44 -10.79 -7.49
N LEU A 127 13.56 -11.80 -8.33
CA LEU A 127 13.51 -13.20 -7.93
C LEU A 127 14.94 -13.69 -7.69
N GLU A 128 15.24 -14.08 -6.45
CA GLU A 128 16.53 -14.66 -6.09
C GLU A 128 16.58 -16.13 -6.50
N GLN A 129 17.69 -16.55 -7.11
CA GLN A 129 17.96 -17.95 -7.42
C GLN A 129 18.95 -18.56 -6.45
N THR A 130 18.44 -19.25 -5.43
CA THR A 130 19.30 -19.97 -4.50
C THR A 130 19.75 -21.29 -5.14
N ALA A 131 21.06 -21.51 -5.18
CA ALA A 131 21.60 -22.82 -5.53
C ALA A 131 21.17 -23.82 -4.45
N SER A 132 20.47 -24.88 -4.85
CA SER A 132 20.11 -25.97 -3.93
C SER A 132 21.38 -26.71 -3.53
N THR A 133 21.79 -26.55 -2.28
CA THR A 133 22.87 -27.33 -1.67
C THR A 133 22.28 -28.27 -0.64
N ALA A 134 22.89 -29.44 -0.46
CA ALA A 134 22.41 -30.43 0.52
C ALA A 134 22.51 -29.93 1.98
N TRP A 135 23.35 -28.93 2.23
CA TRP A 135 23.57 -28.34 3.54
C TRP A 135 23.08 -26.88 3.55
N PRO A 136 22.09 -26.50 4.37
CA PRO A 136 21.41 -25.22 4.27
C PRO A 136 22.18 -24.03 4.91
N TYR A 137 23.41 -24.24 5.38
CA TYR A 137 24.24 -23.22 6.01
C TYR A 137 25.53 -22.99 5.22
N ALA A 138 25.92 -21.74 5.01
CA ALA A 138 27.13 -21.36 4.29
C ALA A 138 27.83 -20.17 4.97
N ASP A 139 29.16 -20.09 4.86
CA ASP A 139 29.99 -19.03 5.48
C ASP A 139 29.77 -17.63 4.88
N ALA A 140 29.18 -17.56 3.69
CA ALA A 140 28.66 -16.35 3.08
C ALA A 140 27.34 -16.70 2.38
N ALA A 141 26.39 -15.76 2.37
CA ALA A 141 25.23 -15.87 1.49
C ALA A 141 25.75 -15.94 0.05
N ALA A 142 25.74 -17.15 -0.54
CA ALA A 142 26.05 -17.32 -1.94
C ALA A 142 25.01 -16.50 -2.71
N GLY A 143 25.42 -15.33 -3.20
CA GLY A 143 24.56 -14.43 -3.95
C GLY A 143 24.03 -15.17 -5.17
N GLY A 144 22.76 -15.56 -5.11
CA GLY A 144 22.07 -16.19 -6.22
C GLY A 144 21.93 -15.23 -7.41
N ALA A 145 21.77 -15.78 -8.61
CA ALA A 145 21.36 -14.96 -9.74
C ALA A 145 20.04 -14.26 -9.39
N ARG A 146 19.94 -12.96 -9.64
CA ARG A 146 18.72 -12.16 -9.44
C ARG A 146 18.08 -11.87 -10.79
N THR A 147 16.80 -12.18 -10.93
CA THR A 147 16.03 -11.84 -12.14
C THR A 147 15.07 -10.71 -11.81
N PRO A 148 15.21 -9.52 -12.43
CA PRO A 148 14.23 -8.45 -12.27
C PRO A 148 12.82 -8.89 -12.63
N THR A 149 11.85 -8.49 -11.84
CA THR A 149 10.43 -8.79 -12.05
C THR A 149 9.55 -7.63 -11.56
N SER A 150 8.29 -7.63 -11.96
CA SER A 150 7.27 -6.75 -11.38
C SER A 150 6.27 -7.62 -10.63
N LEU A 151 6.13 -7.35 -9.33
CA LEU A 151 5.22 -8.07 -8.47
C LEU A 151 3.89 -7.33 -8.38
N ARG A 152 2.80 -8.02 -8.75
CA ARG A 152 1.43 -7.51 -8.61
C ARG A 152 0.91 -7.78 -7.20
N LEU A 153 0.32 -6.76 -6.60
CA LEU A 153 -0.30 -6.78 -5.28
C LEU A 153 -1.80 -6.50 -5.38
N ILE A 154 -2.56 -7.21 -4.56
CA ILE A 154 -4.02 -7.06 -4.42
C ILE A 154 -4.37 -6.59 -3.00
N PRO A 155 -5.54 -5.98 -2.78
CA PRO A 155 -6.01 -5.70 -1.43
C PRO A 155 -6.08 -6.99 -0.60
N TYR A 156 -5.49 -6.97 0.60
CA TYR A 156 -5.35 -8.17 1.43
C TYR A 156 -6.68 -8.87 1.71
N HIS A 157 -7.74 -8.11 1.96
CA HIS A 157 -9.10 -8.64 2.20
C HIS A 157 -9.72 -9.35 0.98
N ARG A 158 -9.06 -9.32 -0.20
CA ARG A 158 -9.48 -10.03 -1.42
C ARG A 158 -8.68 -11.30 -1.72
N TRP A 159 -7.65 -11.59 -0.94
CA TRP A 159 -6.86 -12.81 -1.06
C TRP A 159 -7.72 -14.08 -0.91
N GLY A 160 -7.29 -15.19 -1.54
CA GLY A 160 -7.87 -16.52 -1.34
C GLY A 160 -9.16 -16.76 -2.10
N ARG A 161 -9.46 -15.91 -3.10
CA ARG A 161 -10.67 -16.02 -3.93
C ARG A 161 -10.48 -16.85 -5.20
N GLN A 162 -9.24 -17.23 -5.52
CA GLN A 162 -8.88 -17.95 -6.75
C GLN A 162 -8.43 -19.41 -6.50
N GLY A 163 -8.66 -19.92 -5.28
CA GLY A 163 -8.20 -21.26 -4.87
C GLY A 163 -6.97 -21.20 -3.97
N PRO A 164 -6.28 -22.33 -3.76
CA PRO A 164 -5.08 -22.40 -2.94
C PRO A 164 -3.98 -21.47 -3.47
N ALA A 165 -3.43 -20.64 -2.58
CA ALA A 165 -2.39 -19.69 -2.92
C ALA A 165 -1.47 -19.44 -1.72
N THR A 166 -0.18 -19.24 -1.99
CA THR A 166 0.71 -18.61 -1.00
C THR A 166 0.47 -17.10 -1.01
N MET A 167 0.71 -16.44 0.13
CA MET A 167 0.48 -15.00 0.27
C MET A 167 1.43 -14.37 1.27
N ARG A 168 1.87 -13.14 0.96
CA ARG A 168 2.67 -12.30 1.87
C ARG A 168 2.20 -10.85 1.85
N ILE A 169 2.10 -10.25 3.03
CA ILE A 169 1.97 -8.80 3.22
C ILE A 169 3.34 -8.16 3.35
N TRP A 170 4.15 -8.67 4.29
CA TRP A 170 5.52 -8.22 4.51
C TRP A 170 6.44 -8.90 3.50
N LEU A 171 6.99 -8.09 2.60
CA LEU A 171 7.85 -8.49 1.50
C LEU A 171 9.28 -8.12 1.85
N PRO A 172 10.23 -9.08 1.90
CA PRO A 172 11.62 -8.76 2.16
C PRO A 172 12.16 -7.80 1.10
N LYS A 173 13.02 -6.86 1.49
CA LYS A 173 13.61 -5.87 0.57
C LYS A 173 14.95 -6.34 0.00
N THR A 174 15.37 -5.74 -1.12
CA THR A 174 16.66 -6.01 -1.79
C THR A 174 17.88 -5.56 -1.01
#